data_AF-A0A6L2LJ79-F1
#
_entry.id   AF-A0A6L2LJ79-F1
#
_cell.length_a   1.000
_cell.length_b   1.000
_cell.length_c   1.000
_cell.angle_alpha   90.00
_cell.angle_beta   90.00
_cell.angle_gamma   90.00
#
_symmetry.space_group_name_H-M   'P 1'
#
loop_
_entity.id
_entity.type
_entity.pdbx_description
1 polymer ?
#
loop_
_entity_poly.entity_id
_entity_poly.type
_entity_poly.pdbx_seq_one_letter_code
_entity_poly.pdbx_strand_id
1 'polypeptide(L)'
;MCKKVNPTDLLERQTKDTEYENIKTNAAPRDVLLPCGGQEFQNTSKKRKSNLSPLARAFDTDTRAQVDQEIARMFYTGGLSFNLAINPYHWRSFTFVANQNLGGYVPPSYNKLRTTLVQLEKANVEKLLQPIKDTWKENGVSVVTDGWSDPQRVK
;
A
#
# COMPACT_ATOMS: atom_id res chain seq x y z
N MET A 1 18.84 -1.43 -27.87
CA MET A 1 19.38 -2.70 -27.34
C MET A 1 19.24 -2.70 -25.82
N CYS A 2 18.25 -3.39 -25.24
CA CYS A 2 18.15 -3.51 -23.79
C CYS A 2 19.23 -4.47 -23.27
N LYS A 3 20.00 -4.05 -22.26
CA LYS A 3 21.02 -4.91 -21.64
C LYS A 3 20.32 -6.07 -20.93
N LYS A 4 20.74 -7.30 -21.25
CA LYS A 4 20.22 -8.52 -20.64
C LYS A 4 20.63 -8.51 -19.15
N VAL A 5 19.65 -8.67 -18.26
CA VAL A 5 19.90 -8.68 -16.81
C VAL A 5 20.75 -9.90 -16.48
N ASN A 6 21.87 -9.69 -15.78
CA ASN A 6 22.78 -10.78 -15.45
C ASN A 6 22.25 -11.56 -14.23
N PRO A 7 22.47 -12.89 -14.16
CA PRO A 7 22.07 -13.71 -13.02
C PRO A 7 22.64 -13.22 -11.68
N THR A 8 23.80 -12.58 -11.71
CA THR A 8 24.45 -11.95 -10.56
C THR A 8 23.65 -10.78 -9.99
N ASP A 9 23.06 -9.94 -10.86
CA ASP A 9 22.28 -8.77 -10.46
C ASP A 9 20.96 -9.18 -9.80
N LEU A 10 20.38 -10.30 -10.25
CA LEU A 10 19.19 -10.89 -9.64
C LEU A 10 19.49 -11.46 -8.26
N LEU A 11 20.64 -12.12 -8.09
CA LEU A 11 21.07 -12.69 -6.82
C LEU A 11 21.40 -11.59 -5.80
N GLU A 12 22.07 -10.51 -6.23
CA GLU A 12 22.31 -9.32 -5.40
C GLU A 12 21.01 -8.67 -4.94
N ARG A 13 20.03 -8.58 -5.82
CA ARG A 13 18.72 -8.01 -5.47
C ARG A 13 18.02 -8.89 -4.43
N GLN A 14 18.04 -10.21 -4.62
CA GLN A 14 17.48 -11.16 -3.65
C GLN A 14 18.21 -11.10 -2.31
N THR A 15 19.53 -10.95 -2.29
CA THR A 15 20.29 -10.83 -1.04
C THR A 15 19.97 -9.54 -0.31
N LYS A 16 19.89 -8.40 -1.02
CA LYS A 16 19.47 -7.12 -0.45
C LYS A 16 18.03 -7.17 0.08
N ASP A 17 17.13 -7.87 -0.62
CA ASP A 17 15.76 -8.09 -0.16
C ASP A 17 15.74 -8.94 1.13
N THR A 18 16.52 -10.02 1.21
CA THR A 18 16.61 -10.85 2.42
C THR A 18 17.28 -10.14 3.59
N GLU A 19 18.30 -9.32 3.32
CA GLU A 19 19.02 -8.55 4.33
C GLU A 19 18.11 -7.46 4.90
N TYR A 20 17.34 -6.76 4.06
CA TYR A 20 16.33 -5.81 4.49
C TYR A 20 15.27 -6.45 5.40
N GLU A 21 14.75 -7.63 5.03
CA GLU A 21 13.79 -8.35 5.87
C GLU A 21 14.44 -8.84 7.18
N ASN A 22 15.71 -9.22 7.18
CA ASN A 22 16.46 -9.56 8.40
C ASN A 22 16.68 -8.34 9.32
N ILE A 23 17.05 -7.19 8.77
CA ILE A 23 17.25 -5.96 9.55
C ILE A 23 15.91 -5.50 10.13
N LYS A 24 14.82 -5.60 9.36
CA LYS A 24 13.47 -5.28 9.80
C LYS A 24 12.99 -6.19 10.93
N THR A 25 13.29 -7.49 10.88
CA THR A 25 12.89 -8.46 11.90
C THR A 25 13.72 -8.37 13.19
N ASN A 26 14.97 -7.91 13.12
CA ASN A 26 15.86 -7.77 14.28
C ASN A 26 15.91 -6.35 14.88
N ALA A 27 15.23 -5.37 14.28
CA ALA A 27 15.16 -4.01 14.82
C ALA A 27 14.27 -3.97 16.07
N ALA A 28 14.74 -3.28 17.12
CA ALA A 28 13.94 -3.03 18.33
C ALA A 28 12.61 -2.32 17.95
N PRO A 29 11.51 -2.57 18.70
CA PRO A 29 10.22 -1.97 18.39
C PRO A 29 10.34 -0.44 18.44
N ARG A 30 10.14 0.22 17.31
CA ARG A 30 10.08 1.69 17.23
C ARG A 30 8.68 2.23 17.51
N ASP A 31 7.79 1.36 17.97
CA ASP A 31 6.37 1.65 18.09
C ASP A 31 6.13 2.51 19.34
N VAL A 32 5.95 3.80 19.11
CA VAL A 32 5.42 4.72 20.11
C VAL A 32 4.00 4.25 20.45
N LEU A 33 3.63 4.15 21.72
CA LEU A 33 2.29 3.68 22.10
C LEU A 33 1.19 4.61 21.57
N LEU A 34 0.03 4.06 21.19
CA LEU A 34 -1.14 4.86 20.84
C LEU A 34 -1.84 5.38 22.09
N PRO A 35 -2.38 6.62 22.07
CA PRO A 35 -3.16 7.18 23.17
C PRO A 35 -4.38 6.34 23.55
N CYS A 36 -5.04 5.71 22.56
CA CYS A 36 -6.18 4.82 22.76
C CYS A 36 -5.75 3.38 22.41
N GLY A 37 -5.09 2.69 23.35
CA GLY A 37 -4.66 1.30 23.15
C GLY A 37 -3.33 0.91 23.80
N GLY A 38 -3.09 1.33 25.05
CA GLY A 38 -1.92 0.89 25.81
C GLY A 38 -1.86 -0.65 25.92
N GLN A 39 -0.75 -1.24 25.45
CA GLN A 39 -0.32 -2.63 25.69
C GLN A 39 -1.32 -3.78 25.36
N GLU A 40 -1.79 -3.94 24.12
CA GLU A 40 -2.46 -5.20 23.72
C GLU A 40 -2.08 -5.74 22.32
N PHE A 41 -0.85 -5.49 21.83
CA PHE A 41 -0.43 -6.06 20.51
C PHE A 41 0.80 -6.97 20.50
N GLN A 42 1.37 -7.31 21.65
CA GLN A 42 2.52 -8.23 21.69
C GLN A 42 2.20 -9.62 22.26
N ASN A 43 1.09 -9.82 22.99
CA ASN A 43 0.72 -11.16 23.47
C ASN A 43 -0.77 -11.20 23.85
N THR A 44 -1.59 -11.87 23.03
CA THR A 44 -2.64 -12.81 23.50
C THR A 44 -3.33 -13.44 22.30
N SER A 45 -2.73 -14.50 21.78
CA SER A 45 -3.55 -15.68 21.59
C SER A 45 -4.20 -15.97 22.96
N LYS A 46 -5.54 -15.93 23.03
CA LYS A 46 -6.40 -16.19 24.21
C LYS A 46 -6.81 -14.96 25.06
N LYS A 47 -7.73 -14.14 24.53
CA LYS A 47 -8.89 -13.75 25.33
C LYS A 47 -10.14 -13.89 24.47
N ARG A 48 -11.00 -14.84 24.84
CA ARG A 48 -12.30 -15.07 24.20
C ARG A 48 -13.13 -13.78 24.31
N LYS A 49 -13.13 -12.91 23.29
CA LYS A 49 -14.27 -12.02 23.02
C LYS A 49 -15.39 -12.89 22.42
N SER A 50 -15.89 -13.83 23.22
CA SER A 50 -17.03 -14.65 22.80
C SER A 50 -18.28 -13.77 22.80
N ASN A 51 -18.78 -13.51 21.59
CA ASN A 51 -20.15 -13.08 21.31
C ASN A 51 -20.56 -11.69 21.84
N LEU A 52 -19.87 -10.62 21.39
CA LEU A 52 -20.51 -9.30 21.37
C LEU A 52 -21.69 -9.33 20.40
N SER A 53 -22.86 -8.84 20.83
CA SER A 53 -24.04 -8.74 19.98
C SER A 53 -23.75 -7.84 18.77
N PRO A 54 -24.43 -8.06 17.62
CA PRO A 54 -24.26 -7.19 16.44
C PRO A 54 -24.46 -5.70 16.78
N LEU A 55 -25.37 -5.40 17.71
CA LEU A 55 -25.63 -4.05 18.20
C LEU A 55 -24.43 -3.47 18.96
N ALA A 56 -23.83 -4.23 19.88
CA ALA A 56 -22.66 -3.78 20.63
C ALA A 56 -21.46 -3.50 19.70
N ARG A 57 -21.27 -4.31 18.65
CA ARG A 57 -20.23 -4.05 17.63
C ARG A 57 -20.51 -2.81 16.78
N ALA A 58 -21.78 -2.55 16.48
CA ALA A 58 -22.17 -1.37 15.70
C ALA A 58 -21.88 -0.05 16.43
N PHE A 59 -21.72 -0.07 17.76
CA PHE A 59 -21.43 1.10 18.59
C PHE A 59 -20.07 1.04 19.31
N ASP A 60 -19.18 0.15 18.88
CA ASP A 60 -17.83 0.04 19.44
C ASP A 60 -16.98 1.27 19.06
N THR A 61 -17.08 2.30 19.90
CA THR A 61 -16.43 3.61 19.68
C THR A 61 -14.93 3.53 19.94
N ASP A 62 -14.51 2.67 20.86
CA ASP A 62 -13.09 2.49 21.21
C ASP A 62 -12.31 1.85 20.05
N THR A 63 -12.84 0.78 19.46
CA THR A 63 -12.21 0.14 18.29
C THR A 63 -12.16 1.11 17.09
N ARG A 64 -13.18 1.94 16.90
CA ARG A 64 -13.19 2.96 15.84
C ARG A 64 -12.12 4.03 16.08
N ALA A 65 -12.05 4.56 17.31
CA ALA A 65 -11.03 5.53 17.68
C ALA A 65 -9.61 4.96 17.52
N GLN A 66 -9.41 3.68 17.82
CA GLN A 66 -8.12 3.01 17.61
C GLN A 66 -7.76 2.92 16.14
N VAL A 67 -8.69 2.52 15.27
CA VAL A 67 -8.46 2.46 13.81
C VAL A 67 -8.13 3.86 13.27
N ASP A 68 -8.86 4.88 13.68
CA ASP A 68 -8.59 6.26 13.27
C ASP A 68 -7.18 6.72 13.66
N GLN A 69 -6.73 6.34 14.86
CA GLN A 69 -5.38 6.67 15.32
C GLN A 69 -4.28 5.94 14.54
N GLU A 70 -4.49 4.66 14.20
CA GLU A 70 -3.54 3.91 13.35
C GLU A 70 -3.43 4.52 11.95
N ILE A 71 -4.57 4.87 11.34
CA ILE A 71 -4.60 5.55 10.05
C ILE A 71 -3.88 6.89 10.14
N ALA A 72 -4.18 7.72 11.15
CA ALA A 72 -3.51 9.02 11.33
C ALA A 72 -1.99 8.87 11.49
N ARG A 73 -1.55 7.88 12.27
CA ARG A 73 -0.12 7.58 12.46
C ARG A 73 0.56 7.18 11.16
N MET A 74 -0.09 6.39 10.31
CA MET A 74 0.42 6.05 8.98
C MET A 74 0.68 7.30 8.13
N PHE A 75 -0.21 8.30 8.18
CA PHE A 75 0.00 9.57 7.47
C PHE A 75 1.19 10.35 8.02
N TYR A 76 1.28 10.51 9.35
CA TYR A 76 2.32 11.32 9.97
C TYR A 76 3.71 10.71 9.85
N THR A 77 3.82 9.40 10.05
CA THR A 77 5.11 8.68 9.99
C THR A 77 5.55 8.39 8.56
N GLY A 78 4.60 8.16 7.65
CA GLY A 78 4.87 7.92 6.23
C GLY A 78 5.07 9.20 5.40
N GLY A 79 4.83 10.38 5.97
CA GLY A 79 4.90 11.65 5.24
C GLY A 79 3.86 11.73 4.11
N LEU A 80 2.69 11.11 4.29
CA LEU A 80 1.65 11.07 3.27
C LEU A 80 0.89 12.40 3.24
N SER A 81 0.60 12.90 2.03
CA SER A 81 -0.25 14.08 1.86
C SER A 81 -1.69 13.80 2.32
N PHE A 82 -2.32 14.73 3.02
CA PHE A 82 -3.74 14.63 3.39
C PHE A 82 -4.68 14.53 2.17
N ASN A 83 -4.25 14.98 0.99
CA ASN A 83 -4.99 14.78 -0.25
C ASN A 83 -5.22 13.29 -0.55
N LEU A 84 -4.37 12.39 -0.05
CA LEU A 84 -4.59 10.94 -0.17
C LEU A 84 -5.90 10.51 0.52
N ALA A 85 -6.29 11.12 1.64
CA ALA A 85 -7.52 10.78 2.34
C ALA A 85 -8.78 11.08 1.49
N ILE A 86 -8.68 12.06 0.60
CA ILE A 86 -9.73 12.48 -0.34
C ILE A 86 -9.78 11.55 -1.57
N ASN A 87 -8.71 10.82 -1.85
CA ASN A 87 -8.64 9.92 -3.00
C ASN A 87 -9.75 8.84 -2.91
N PRO A 88 -10.56 8.63 -3.95
CA PRO A 88 -11.60 7.61 -3.94
C PRO A 88 -11.11 6.19 -3.61
N TYR A 89 -9.87 5.88 -3.98
CA TYR A 89 -9.27 4.57 -3.71
C TYR A 89 -8.86 4.40 -2.24
N HIS A 90 -8.58 5.48 -1.52
CA HIS A 90 -8.29 5.45 -0.09
C HIS A 90 -9.51 4.92 0.68
N TRP A 91 -10.68 5.57 0.57
CA TRP A 91 -11.87 5.11 1.29
C TRP A 91 -12.33 3.74 0.82
N ARG A 92 -12.28 3.45 -0.49
CA ARG A 92 -12.66 2.14 -1.03
C ARG A 92 -11.80 1.01 -0.45
N SER A 93 -10.50 1.25 -0.25
CA SER A 93 -9.60 0.23 0.31
C SER A 93 -9.98 -0.14 1.75
N PHE A 94 -10.15 0.86 2.64
CA PHE A 94 -10.53 0.62 4.03
C PHE A 94 -11.94 0.05 4.16
N THR A 95 -12.90 0.58 3.42
CA THR A 95 -14.28 0.07 3.41
C THR A 95 -14.34 -1.37 2.90
N PHE A 96 -13.55 -1.72 1.89
CA PHE A 96 -13.49 -3.09 1.38
C PHE A 96 -12.92 -4.04 2.44
N VAL A 97 -11.79 -3.69 3.07
CA VAL A 97 -11.17 -4.55 4.09
C VAL A 97 -12.05 -4.67 5.33
N ALA A 98 -12.70 -3.59 5.78
CA ALA A 98 -13.55 -3.61 6.98
C ALA A 98 -14.84 -4.43 6.80
N ASN A 99 -15.39 -4.47 5.59
CA ASN A 99 -16.63 -5.20 5.31
C ASN A 99 -16.42 -6.65 4.89
N GLN A 100 -15.21 -7.03 4.49
CA GLN A 100 -14.90 -8.37 4.03
C GLN A 100 -14.27 -9.20 5.15
N ASN A 101 -14.71 -10.44 5.33
CA ASN A 101 -14.09 -11.34 6.30
C ASN A 101 -12.81 -11.98 5.71
N LEU A 102 -11.74 -11.18 5.63
CA LEU A 102 -10.45 -11.58 5.07
C LEU A 102 -9.53 -12.16 6.14
N GLY A 103 -9.88 -13.34 6.65
CA GLY A 103 -9.10 -14.03 7.69
C GLY A 103 -7.65 -14.23 7.29
N GLY A 104 -6.72 -13.60 8.02
CA GLY A 104 -5.28 -13.70 7.78
C GLY A 104 -4.76 -12.86 6.60
N TYR A 105 -5.56 -11.95 6.05
CA TYR A 105 -5.08 -11.05 5.00
C TYR A 105 -4.02 -10.08 5.53
N VAL A 106 -2.94 -9.94 4.77
CA VAL A 106 -1.85 -9.00 5.03
C VAL A 106 -1.81 -7.98 3.89
N PRO A 107 -1.83 -6.67 4.18
CA PRO A 107 -1.67 -5.64 3.16
C PRO A 107 -0.41 -5.87 2.31
N PRO A 108 -0.41 -5.44 1.03
CA PRO A 108 0.74 -5.65 0.14
C PRO A 108 2.03 -5.06 0.71
N SER A 109 3.12 -5.82 0.66
CA SER A 109 4.45 -5.33 1.02
C SER A 109 5.00 -4.35 -0.02
N TYR A 110 6.04 -3.58 0.36
CA TYR A 110 6.75 -2.66 -0.52
C TYR A 110 7.14 -3.30 -1.86
N ASN A 111 7.76 -4.48 -1.81
CA ASN A 111 8.22 -5.18 -3.02
C ASN A 111 7.05 -5.63 -3.89
N LYS A 112 5.94 -6.09 -3.29
CA LYS A 112 4.74 -6.49 -4.02
C LYS A 112 4.08 -5.31 -4.72
N LEU A 113 4.03 -4.14 -4.06
CA LEU A 113 3.55 -2.89 -4.65
C LEU A 113 4.43 -2.48 -5.84
N ARG A 114 5.74 -2.37 -5.64
CA ARG A 114 6.68 -1.88 -6.66
C ARG A 114 6.78 -2.77 -7.90
N THR A 115 6.52 -4.07 -7.77
CA THR A 115 6.74 -5.05 -8.85
C THR A 115 5.43 -5.63 -9.37
N THR A 116 4.88 -6.63 -8.71
CA THR A 116 3.74 -7.42 -9.19
C THR A 116 2.51 -6.56 -9.39
N LEU A 117 2.15 -5.72 -8.42
CA LEU A 117 0.92 -4.92 -8.51
C LEU A 117 1.01 -3.83 -9.58
N VAL A 118 2.17 -3.19 -9.74
CA VAL A 118 2.42 -2.24 -10.84
C VAL A 118 2.34 -2.93 -12.21
N GLN A 119 2.85 -4.15 -12.34
CA GLN A 119 2.75 -4.93 -13.58
C GLN A 119 1.31 -5.30 -13.92
N LEU A 120 0.52 -5.71 -12.92
CA LEU A 120 -0.90 -6.01 -13.09
C LEU A 120 -1.69 -4.76 -13.48
N GLU A 121 -1.42 -3.63 -12.84
CA GLU A 121 -2.09 -2.36 -13.17
C GLU A 121 -1.72 -1.90 -14.58
N LYS A 122 -0.44 -2.02 -14.98
CA LYS A 122 -0.02 -1.73 -16.35
C LYS A 122 -0.77 -2.58 -17.37
N ALA A 123 -0.89 -3.89 -17.13
CA ALA A 123 -1.61 -4.79 -18.01
C ALA A 123 -3.11 -4.45 -18.09
N ASN A 124 -3.71 -4.06 -16.96
CA ASN A 124 -5.10 -3.59 -16.91
C ASN A 124 -5.30 -2.32 -17.76
N VAL A 125 -4.46 -1.30 -17.57
CA VAL A 125 -4.50 -0.07 -18.35
C VAL A 125 -4.27 -0.36 -19.84
N GLU A 126 -3.31 -1.22 -20.18
CA GLU A 126 -3.02 -1.58 -21.57
C GLU A 126 -4.21 -2.28 -22.23
N LYS A 127 -4.93 -3.14 -21.50
CA LYS A 127 -6.19 -3.75 -21.96
C LYS A 127 -7.27 -2.70 -22.19
N LEU A 128 -7.45 -1.77 -21.26
CA LEU A 128 -8.43 -0.68 -21.38
C LEU A 128 -8.11 0.27 -22.54
N LEU A 129 -6.83 0.42 -22.88
CA LEU A 129 -6.39 1.26 -24.01
C LEU A 129 -6.51 0.56 -25.37
N GLN A 130 -6.63 -0.77 -25.45
CA GLN A 130 -6.70 -1.46 -26.75
C GLN A 130 -7.79 -0.92 -27.68
N PRO A 131 -9.04 -0.68 -27.23
CA PRO A 131 -10.07 -0.14 -28.12
C PRO A 131 -9.70 1.22 -28.70
N ILE A 132 -8.99 2.05 -27.92
CA ILE A 132 -8.50 3.36 -28.41
C ILE A 132 -7.39 3.15 -29.43
N LYS A 133 -6.45 2.24 -29.16
CA LYS A 133 -5.35 1.90 -30.07
C LYS A 133 -5.84 1.36 -31.41
N ASP A 134 -6.90 0.57 -31.40
CA ASP A 134 -7.49 0.00 -32.61
C ASP A 134 -7.99 1.09 -33.58
N THR A 135 -8.54 2.19 -33.04
CA THR A 135 -9.00 3.34 -33.85
C THR A 135 -7.87 4.15 -34.51
N TRP A 136 -6.62 3.99 -34.07
CA TRP A 136 -5.50 4.79 -34.59
C TRP A 136 -5.18 4.52 -36.05
N LYS A 137 -5.46 3.31 -36.55
CA LYS A 137 -5.24 2.98 -37.97
C LYS A 137 -6.13 3.80 -38.90
N GLU A 138 -7.34 4.11 -38.45
CA GLU A 138 -8.34 4.84 -39.23
C GLU A 138 -8.23 6.34 -39.02
N ASN A 139 -8.08 6.77 -37.76
CA ASN A 139 -8.16 8.19 -37.38
C ASN A 139 -6.79 8.87 -37.20
N GLY A 140 -5.70 8.09 -37.22
CA GLY A 140 -4.38 8.56 -36.80
C GLY A 140 -4.29 8.81 -35.29
N VAL A 141 -3.14 9.28 -34.83
CA VAL A 141 -2.90 9.68 -33.43
C VAL A 141 -2.00 10.91 -33.41
N SER A 142 -2.34 11.90 -32.59
CA SER A 142 -1.49 13.05 -32.30
C SER A 142 -0.90 12.90 -30.90
N VAL A 143 0.42 12.99 -30.78
CA VAL A 143 1.13 12.92 -29.50
C VAL A 143 1.60 14.32 -29.15
N VAL A 144 1.04 14.90 -28.09
CA VAL A 144 1.49 16.18 -27.53
C VAL A 144 2.45 15.87 -26.40
N THR A 145 3.73 16.20 -26.58
CA THR A 145 4.73 16.11 -25.52
C THR A 145 4.81 17.44 -24.79
N ASP A 146 4.46 17.45 -23.51
CA ASP A 146 4.69 18.58 -22.63
C ASP A 146 6.14 18.57 -22.13
N GLY A 147 6.94 19.51 -22.64
CA GLY A 147 8.32 19.69 -22.20
C GLY A 147 8.38 20.56 -20.94
N TRP A 148 8.46 19.95 -19.76
CA TRP A 148 8.81 20.68 -18.54
C TRP A 148 10.24 20.35 -18.12
N SER A 149 11.02 21.37 -17.78
CA SER A 149 12.38 21.23 -17.23
C SER A 149 12.39 21.69 -15.79
N ASP A 150 12.91 20.87 -14.88
CA ASP A 150 13.08 21.23 -13.47
C ASP A 150 14.23 22.23 -13.31
N PRO A 151 13.99 23.47 -12.86
CA PRO A 151 15.03 24.47 -12.71
C PRO A 151 15.90 24.27 -11.46
N GLN A 152 16.04 23.05 -10.92
CA GLN A 152 16.95 22.78 -9.81
C GLN A 152 18.38 23.19 -10.17
N ARG A 153 18.78 24.35 -9.63
CA ARG A 153 20.16 24.85 -9.67
C ARG A 153 21.08 23.78 -9.11
N VAL A 154 22.00 23.32 -9.95
CA VAL A 154 23.25 22.71 -9.51
C VAL A 154 23.89 23.70 -8.54
N LYS A 155 23.99 23.32 -7.27
CA LYS A 155 24.81 23.99 -6.27
C LYS A 155 25.96 23.07 -5.91
#